data_AF-A0A261WAE2-F1
#
_entry.id   AF-A0A261WAE2-F1
#
_cell.length_a   1.000
_cell.length_b   1.000
_cell.length_c   1.000
_cell.angle_alpha   90.00
_cell.angle_beta   90.00
_cell.angle_gamma   90.00
#
_symmetry.space_group_name_H-M   'P 1'
#
loop_
_entity.id
_entity.type
_entity.pdbx_description
1 polymer ?
#
loop_
_entity_poly.entity_id
_entity_poly.type
_entity_poly.pdbx_seq_one_letter_code
_entity_poly.pdbx_strand_id
1 'polypeptide(L)'
;EILRKTCPVWKAIAKVFGPLADKVSGELGGRRKTEARRARSALSLLSGAADVAKIFCHEEVITVLPGKRHITLKDFIDKAFREHKGTYTVVLKGSDIPKGEGIAGQRIIQVLHPQTLDRFGCHSVEDFEDVLERVIANARPAVSHWYRDLKVPQCAAFTTVKKAYVERTSIVDEKKALDKETRRAWIALRWCLQHYAGACVGAERWKDGTVRHSKDRLDVLLGESNTSEAWTDGKTYLAINRSIVERLKSDPIKTAAYIFGLVEHEVAHQGDSMACGHDEAFYQRFHDISLRMAPERQRFMHKWLMKYTTSMEMEGKKATGSAWGELHLVRRVGTGRMKRGLSDAIDDDSADPIVSTPVPEQDMALLSRINAGLIDKGVCPPPPDW
;
A
#
# COMPACT_ATOMS: atom_id res chain seq x y z
N GLU A 1 28.95 -3.98 -35.58
CA GLU A 1 29.26 -4.22 -34.15
C GLU A 1 30.77 -4.16 -33.93
N ILE A 2 31.25 -3.26 -33.07
CA ILE A 2 32.66 -3.24 -32.66
C ILE A 2 32.81 -4.23 -31.50
N LEU A 3 33.63 -5.25 -31.68
CA LEU A 3 33.95 -6.23 -30.63
C LEU A 3 34.61 -5.51 -29.43
N ARG A 4 33.88 -5.44 -28.31
CA ARG A 4 34.33 -4.77 -27.07
C ARG A 4 35.72 -5.22 -26.60
N LYS A 5 36.13 -6.45 -26.93
CA LYS A 5 37.43 -7.04 -26.55
C LYS A 5 38.62 -6.49 -27.36
N THR A 6 38.41 -5.98 -28.56
CA THR A 6 39.49 -5.50 -29.45
C THR A 6 39.57 -3.98 -29.55
N CYS A 7 38.54 -3.25 -29.12
CA CYS A 7 38.54 -1.80 -29.14
C CYS A 7 39.50 -1.22 -28.05
N PRO A 8 40.53 -0.43 -28.43
CA PRO A 8 41.49 0.16 -27.50
C PRO A 8 40.82 1.10 -26.48
N VAL A 9 39.81 1.84 -26.94
CA VAL A 9 39.04 2.77 -26.10
C VAL A 9 38.27 2.01 -25.02
N TRP A 10 37.60 0.90 -25.37
CA TRP A 10 36.90 0.07 -24.39
C TRP A 10 37.84 -0.60 -23.38
N LYS A 11 39.06 -0.99 -23.77
CA LYS A 11 40.07 -1.51 -22.83
C LYS A 11 40.49 -0.44 -21.82
N ALA A 12 40.72 0.79 -22.27
CA ALA A 12 41.06 1.91 -21.39
C ALA A 12 39.92 2.24 -20.41
N ILE A 13 38.68 2.29 -20.91
CA ILE A 13 37.49 2.51 -20.08
C ILE A 13 37.31 1.38 -19.07
N ALA A 14 37.38 0.10 -19.49
CA ALA A 14 37.20 -1.05 -18.60
C ALA A 14 38.26 -1.14 -17.50
N LYS A 15 39.50 -0.72 -17.77
CA LYS A 15 40.59 -0.68 -16.78
C LYS A 15 40.32 0.32 -15.65
N VAL A 16 39.58 1.40 -15.93
CA VAL A 16 39.18 2.42 -14.94
C VAL A 16 37.84 2.07 -14.30
N PHE A 17 36.86 1.64 -15.10
CA PHE A 17 35.52 1.33 -14.63
C PHE A 17 35.42 0.04 -13.83
N GLY A 18 36.25 -0.98 -14.10
CA GLY A 18 36.26 -2.24 -13.33
C GLY A 18 36.51 -2.00 -11.84
N PRO A 19 37.64 -1.37 -11.45
CA PRO A 19 37.92 -1.05 -10.05
C PRO A 19 36.88 -0.13 -9.38
N LEU A 20 36.31 0.82 -10.14
CA LEU A 20 35.23 1.69 -9.65
C LEU A 20 33.94 0.91 -9.43
N ALA A 21 33.57 0.01 -10.34
CA ALA A 21 32.40 -0.85 -10.23
C ALA A 21 32.56 -1.88 -9.12
N ASP A 22 33.77 -2.41 -8.90
CA ASP A 22 34.08 -3.32 -7.78
C ASP A 22 34.05 -2.60 -6.44
N LYS A 23 34.55 -1.35 -6.37
CA LYS A 23 34.45 -0.50 -5.17
C LYS A 23 33.00 -0.15 -4.86
N VAL A 24 32.23 0.25 -5.87
CA VAL A 24 30.79 0.53 -5.75
C VAL A 24 30.02 -0.74 -5.39
N SER A 25 30.35 -1.89 -5.97
CA SER A 25 29.72 -3.19 -5.64
C SER A 25 30.10 -3.69 -4.25
N GLY A 26 31.32 -3.41 -3.77
CA GLY A 26 31.76 -3.69 -2.40
C GLY A 26 31.06 -2.79 -1.37
N GLU A 27 30.89 -1.50 -1.67
CA GLU A 27 30.12 -0.56 -0.86
C GLU A 27 28.62 -0.87 -0.87
N LEU A 28 28.06 -1.30 -2.01
CA LEU A 28 26.67 -1.75 -2.16
C LEU A 28 26.44 -3.13 -1.52
N GLY A 29 27.39 -4.05 -1.60
CA GLY A 29 27.36 -5.36 -0.94
C GLY A 29 27.45 -5.23 0.58
N GLY A 30 28.25 -4.28 1.07
CA GLY A 30 28.28 -3.86 2.48
C GLY A 30 26.98 -3.18 2.95
N ARG A 31 26.17 -2.63 2.04
CA ARG A 31 24.83 -2.09 2.32
C ARG A 31 23.70 -3.11 2.17
N ARG A 32 23.88 -4.16 1.37
CA ARG A 32 22.87 -5.23 1.22
C ARG A 32 22.90 -6.13 2.45
N LYS A 33 22.04 -5.84 3.42
CA LYS A 33 21.82 -6.69 4.60
C LYS A 33 21.17 -8.01 4.15
N THR A 34 21.99 -9.03 3.94
CA THR A 34 21.54 -10.40 3.62
C THR A 34 21.05 -11.12 4.87
N GLU A 35 20.25 -12.17 4.70
CA GLU A 35 19.78 -12.97 5.84
C GLU A 35 20.94 -13.62 6.61
N ALA A 36 21.96 -14.11 5.90
CA ALA A 36 23.16 -14.67 6.52
C ALA A 36 23.90 -13.66 7.41
N ARG A 37 23.95 -12.37 7.02
CA ARG A 37 24.50 -11.30 7.86
C ARG A 37 23.65 -11.10 9.10
N ARG A 38 22.33 -11.06 8.97
CA ARG A 38 21.41 -10.89 10.12
C ARG A 38 21.55 -12.04 11.12
N ALA A 39 21.64 -13.28 10.65
CA ALA A 39 21.87 -14.45 11.49
C ALA A 39 23.21 -14.37 12.23
N ARG A 40 24.29 -13.97 11.54
CA ARG A 40 25.60 -13.74 12.18
C ARG A 40 25.53 -12.65 13.25
N SER A 41 24.86 -11.53 12.96
CA SER A 41 24.67 -10.43 13.91
C SER A 41 23.85 -10.85 15.12
N ALA A 42 22.82 -11.69 14.95
CA ALA A 42 22.04 -12.26 16.05
C ALA A 42 22.91 -13.13 16.98
N LEU A 43 23.77 -13.98 16.41
CA LEU A 43 24.74 -14.77 17.17
C LEU A 43 25.75 -13.89 17.92
N SER A 44 26.25 -12.82 17.29
CA SER A 44 27.17 -11.86 17.94
C SER A 44 26.52 -11.11 19.11
N LEU A 45 25.23 -10.82 19.04
CA LEU A 45 24.46 -10.26 20.16
C LEU A 45 24.37 -11.26 21.32
N LEU A 46 24.13 -12.55 21.02
CA LEU A 46 24.05 -13.61 22.03
C LEU A 46 25.39 -13.92 22.70
N SER A 47 26.49 -13.80 21.97
CA SER A 47 27.83 -14.05 22.49
C SER A 47 28.45 -12.87 23.24
N GLY A 48 27.83 -11.68 23.17
CA GLY A 48 28.38 -10.48 23.80
C GLY A 48 29.65 -9.96 23.11
N ALA A 49 29.70 -10.01 21.77
CA ALA A 49 30.86 -9.56 21.00
C ALA A 49 31.27 -8.10 21.29
N ALA A 50 32.54 -7.74 21.01
CA ALA A 50 33.06 -6.41 21.31
C ALA A 50 32.28 -5.26 20.63
N ASP A 51 31.58 -5.52 19.53
CA ASP A 51 30.79 -4.56 18.77
C ASP A 51 29.27 -4.62 19.05
N VAL A 52 28.83 -5.25 20.14
CA VAL A 52 27.41 -5.40 20.51
C VAL A 52 26.63 -4.09 20.47
N ALA A 53 27.18 -2.98 20.95
CA ALA A 53 26.50 -1.67 20.88
C ALA A 53 26.19 -1.23 19.44
N LYS A 54 27.11 -1.49 18.51
CA LYS A 54 26.93 -1.17 17.10
C LYS A 54 25.87 -2.06 16.48
N ILE A 55 25.92 -3.36 16.77
CA ILE A 55 24.95 -4.33 16.25
C ILE A 55 23.54 -4.01 16.76
N PHE A 56 23.41 -3.72 18.06
CA PHE A 56 22.15 -3.34 18.70
C PHE A 56 21.47 -2.14 18.03
N CYS A 57 22.25 -1.12 17.65
CA CYS A 57 21.74 0.13 17.09
C CYS A 57 21.56 0.14 15.57
N HIS A 58 22.27 -0.71 14.82
CA HIS A 58 22.37 -0.55 13.36
C HIS A 58 22.10 -1.82 12.54
N GLU A 59 22.22 -3.01 13.12
CA GLU A 59 21.93 -4.24 12.40
C GLU A 59 20.46 -4.63 12.57
N GLU A 60 19.80 -4.94 11.45
CA GLU A 60 18.37 -5.24 11.42
C GLU A 60 18.13 -6.72 11.69
N VAL A 61 18.22 -7.10 12.95
CA VAL A 61 18.13 -8.51 13.39
C VAL A 61 16.72 -8.95 13.78
N ILE A 62 15.74 -8.05 13.84
CA ILE A 62 14.35 -8.38 14.16
C ILE A 62 13.50 -8.24 12.89
N THR A 63 12.69 -9.25 12.58
CA THR A 63 11.70 -9.17 11.48
C THR A 63 10.30 -8.99 12.07
N VAL A 64 9.61 -7.93 11.65
CA VAL A 64 8.27 -7.57 12.14
C VAL A 64 7.24 -7.55 11.03
N LEU A 65 5.98 -7.73 11.41
CA LEU A 65 4.81 -7.40 10.60
C LEU A 65 4.38 -5.94 10.90
N PRO A 66 3.69 -5.23 9.99
CA PRO A 66 3.35 -5.70 8.64
C PRO A 66 4.51 -5.61 7.65
N GLY A 67 4.42 -6.38 6.57
CA GLY A 67 5.26 -6.29 5.36
C GLY A 67 6.67 -6.88 5.49
N LYS A 68 6.85 -7.86 6.40
CA LYS A 68 8.13 -8.55 6.65
C LYS A 68 9.34 -7.59 6.74
N ARG A 69 9.19 -6.51 7.50
CA ARG A 69 10.22 -5.47 7.62
C ARG A 69 11.30 -5.91 8.61
N HIS A 70 12.55 -5.60 8.31
CA HIS A 70 13.66 -5.84 9.22
C HIS A 70 13.99 -4.55 9.97
N ILE A 71 14.05 -4.63 11.30
CA ILE A 71 14.33 -3.50 12.20
C ILE A 71 15.46 -3.87 13.17
N THR A 72 16.09 -2.85 13.75
CA THR A 72 17.12 -3.02 14.75
C THR A 72 16.53 -3.46 16.09
N LEU A 73 17.36 -4.01 16.98
CA LEU A 73 16.90 -4.39 18.32
C LEU A 73 16.52 -3.13 19.13
N LYS A 74 17.25 -2.03 18.95
CA LYS A 74 16.89 -0.73 19.50
C LYS A 74 15.49 -0.29 19.06
N ASP A 75 15.20 -0.32 17.76
CA ASP A 75 13.89 0.11 17.25
C ASP A 75 12.75 -0.81 17.70
N PHE A 76 13.03 -2.10 17.86
CA PHE A 76 12.09 -3.06 18.43
C PHE A 76 11.71 -2.67 19.86
N ILE A 77 12.70 -2.52 20.74
CA ILE A 77 12.48 -2.18 22.16
C ILE A 77 11.82 -0.79 22.29
N ASP A 78 12.31 0.22 21.57
CA ASP A 78 11.76 1.57 21.61
C ASP A 78 10.28 1.58 21.20
N LYS A 79 9.90 0.85 20.15
CA LYS A 79 8.50 0.77 19.71
C LYS A 79 7.62 0.01 20.68
N ALA A 80 8.10 -1.13 21.20
CA ALA A 80 7.36 -1.91 22.18
C ALA A 80 6.95 -1.02 23.37
N PHE A 81 7.87 -0.23 23.93
CA PHE A 81 7.58 0.62 25.09
C PHE A 81 6.84 1.92 24.76
N ARG A 82 7.14 2.58 23.63
CA ARG A 82 6.52 3.87 23.28
C ARG A 82 5.11 3.72 22.72
N GLU A 83 4.86 2.68 21.95
CA GLU A 83 3.61 2.53 21.18
C GLU A 83 2.74 1.38 21.71
N HIS A 84 3.35 0.34 22.29
CA HIS A 84 2.65 -0.91 22.62
C HIS A 84 2.73 -1.30 24.10
N LYS A 85 2.92 -0.31 25.00
CA LYS A 85 2.90 -0.50 26.46
C LYS A 85 3.86 -1.58 26.98
N GLY A 86 5.00 -1.73 26.31
CA GLY A 86 6.03 -2.72 26.64
C GLY A 86 5.68 -4.16 26.24
N THR A 87 4.73 -4.35 25.31
CA THR A 87 4.30 -5.68 24.87
C THR A 87 4.60 -5.94 23.40
N TYR A 88 4.81 -7.21 23.07
CA TYR A 88 4.92 -7.71 21.70
C TYR A 88 4.24 -9.08 21.60
N THR A 89 4.05 -9.59 20.39
CA THR A 89 3.55 -10.95 20.15
C THR A 89 4.31 -11.59 19.00
N VAL A 90 4.32 -12.93 18.94
CA VAL A 90 5.02 -13.69 17.91
C VAL A 90 4.04 -14.55 17.11
N VAL A 91 4.11 -14.49 15.78
CA VAL A 91 3.44 -15.48 14.93
C VAL A 91 4.35 -16.70 14.82
N LEU A 92 3.82 -17.89 15.17
CA LEU A 92 4.58 -19.15 15.09
C LEU A 92 4.36 -19.89 13.77
N LYS A 93 3.13 -19.90 13.26
CA LYS A 93 2.75 -20.65 12.06
C LYS A 93 2.69 -19.74 10.84
N GLY A 94 3.22 -20.19 9.71
CA GLY A 94 3.12 -19.45 8.45
C GLY A 94 1.67 -19.16 8.04
N SER A 95 0.74 -20.06 8.34
CA SER A 95 -0.70 -19.89 8.10
C SER A 95 -1.33 -18.73 8.87
N ASP A 96 -0.70 -18.28 9.96
CA ASP A 96 -1.20 -17.21 10.82
C ASP A 96 -0.63 -15.83 10.42
N ILE A 97 0.31 -15.78 9.47
CA ILE A 97 0.92 -14.53 8.99
C ILE A 97 -0.14 -13.54 8.47
N PRO A 98 -1.13 -13.93 7.64
CA PRO A 98 -2.15 -12.98 7.17
C PRO A 98 -2.94 -12.31 8.32
N LYS A 99 -3.28 -13.09 9.35
CA LYS A 99 -3.96 -12.55 10.54
C LYS A 99 -3.03 -11.65 11.36
N GLY A 100 -1.76 -12.02 11.46
CA GLY A 100 -0.72 -11.19 12.09
C GLY A 100 -0.47 -9.87 11.37
N GLU A 101 -0.51 -9.87 10.04
CA GLU A 101 -0.42 -8.66 9.19
C GLU A 101 -1.57 -7.70 9.51
N GLY A 102 -2.81 -8.20 9.58
CA GLY A 102 -3.99 -7.39 9.95
C GLY A 102 -3.89 -6.77 11.35
N ILE A 103 -3.49 -7.56 12.35
CA ILE A 103 -3.28 -7.10 13.74
C ILE A 103 -2.19 -6.02 13.79
N ALA A 104 -1.06 -6.26 13.12
CA ALA A 104 0.07 -5.34 13.10
C ALA A 104 -0.24 -4.04 12.35
N GLY A 105 -1.01 -4.13 11.25
CA GLY A 105 -1.49 -2.98 10.47
C GLY A 105 -2.32 -2.01 11.30
N GLN A 106 -3.13 -2.53 12.23
CA GLN A 106 -3.92 -1.74 13.18
C GLN A 106 -3.10 -1.12 14.33
N ARG A 107 -1.78 -1.38 14.39
CA ARG A 107 -0.87 -0.87 15.42
C ARG A 107 -1.30 -1.19 16.86
N ILE A 108 -2.06 -2.26 17.06
CA ILE A 108 -2.54 -2.69 18.39
C ILE A 108 -1.35 -3.18 19.23
N ILE A 109 -0.53 -4.04 18.65
CA ILE A 109 0.65 -4.64 19.27
C ILE A 109 1.72 -4.88 18.21
N GLN A 110 3.00 -4.87 18.61
CA GLN A 110 4.08 -5.22 17.72
C GLN A 110 4.08 -6.74 17.47
N VAL A 111 4.00 -7.16 16.21
CA VAL A 111 3.94 -8.57 15.82
C VAL A 111 5.25 -8.99 15.17
N LEU A 112 5.93 -9.99 15.74
CA LEU A 112 7.13 -10.59 15.18
C LEU A 112 6.80 -11.65 14.14
N HIS A 113 7.54 -11.64 13.04
CA HIS A 113 7.49 -12.67 12.01
C HIS A 113 8.28 -13.92 12.48
N PRO A 114 7.85 -15.17 12.17
CA PRO A 114 8.51 -16.40 12.63
C PRO A 114 10.02 -16.46 12.34
N GLN A 115 10.44 -15.95 11.18
CA GLN A 115 11.86 -15.78 10.80
C GLN A 115 12.75 -15.13 11.87
N THR A 116 12.21 -14.30 12.77
CA THR A 116 13.00 -13.79 13.89
C THR A 116 13.44 -14.94 14.81
N LEU A 117 12.55 -15.85 15.16
CA LEU A 117 12.88 -17.02 15.99
C LEU A 117 13.90 -17.91 15.30
N ASP A 118 13.68 -18.20 14.00
CA ASP A 118 14.62 -19.00 13.20
C ASP A 118 16.04 -18.40 13.23
N ARG A 119 16.14 -17.07 13.17
CA ARG A 119 17.41 -16.34 13.17
C ARG A 119 18.17 -16.45 14.50
N PHE A 120 17.45 -16.49 15.61
CA PHE A 120 18.02 -16.65 16.95
C PHE A 120 18.14 -18.14 17.36
N GLY A 121 17.68 -19.07 16.52
CA GLY A 121 17.69 -20.50 16.80
C GLY A 121 16.67 -20.92 17.86
N CYS A 122 15.57 -20.19 17.99
CA CYS A 122 14.52 -20.44 18.98
C CYS A 122 13.42 -21.32 18.38
N HIS A 123 12.92 -22.30 19.14
CA HIS A 123 11.85 -23.20 18.71
C HIS A 123 10.50 -22.89 19.38
N SER A 124 10.52 -22.09 20.44
CA SER A 124 9.34 -21.62 21.16
C SER A 124 9.40 -20.11 21.42
N VAL A 125 8.31 -19.56 21.96
CA VAL A 125 8.28 -18.15 22.40
C VAL A 125 9.14 -17.98 23.65
N GLU A 126 9.08 -18.97 24.54
CA GLU A 126 9.82 -19.03 25.79
C GLU A 126 11.34 -19.03 25.53
N ASP A 127 11.80 -19.83 24.55
CA ASP A 127 13.21 -19.83 24.11
C ASP A 127 13.64 -18.42 23.65
N PHE A 128 12.75 -17.71 22.97
CA PHE A 128 13.03 -16.37 22.47
C PHE A 128 13.04 -15.33 23.58
N GLU A 129 12.18 -15.46 24.60
CA GLU A 129 12.23 -14.61 25.79
C GLU A 129 13.56 -14.75 26.54
N ASP A 130 14.03 -15.99 26.77
CA ASP A 130 15.33 -16.26 27.39
C ASP A 130 16.50 -15.68 26.57
N VAL A 131 16.46 -15.86 25.25
CA VAL A 131 17.44 -15.29 24.30
C VAL A 131 17.42 -13.77 24.36
N LEU A 132 16.25 -13.14 24.40
CA LEU A 132 16.09 -11.70 24.43
C LEU A 132 16.62 -11.11 25.75
N GLU A 133 16.35 -11.77 26.88
CA GLU A 133 16.92 -11.42 28.19
C GLU A 133 18.45 -11.46 28.16
N ARG A 134 19.03 -12.54 27.62
CA ARG A 134 20.47 -12.68 27.49
C ARG A 134 21.09 -11.61 26.59
N VAL A 135 20.48 -11.34 25.44
CA VAL A 135 20.95 -10.29 24.52
C VAL A 135 20.91 -8.92 25.19
N ILE A 136 19.83 -8.61 25.93
CA ILE A 136 19.70 -7.36 26.67
C ILE A 136 20.74 -7.27 27.79
N ALA A 137 20.99 -8.36 28.52
CA ALA A 137 22.03 -8.41 29.54
C ALA A 137 23.43 -8.14 28.96
N ASN A 138 23.75 -8.74 27.81
CA ASN A 138 25.00 -8.52 27.09
C ASN A 138 25.13 -7.07 26.57
N ALA A 139 24.03 -6.49 26.07
CA ALA A 139 24.04 -5.16 25.50
C ALA A 139 24.09 -4.06 26.56
N ARG A 140 23.49 -4.27 27.74
CA ARG A 140 23.31 -3.26 28.79
C ARG A 140 24.61 -2.53 29.16
N PRO A 141 25.76 -3.18 29.42
CA PRO A 141 27.00 -2.47 29.74
C PRO A 141 27.44 -1.52 28.62
N ALA A 142 27.25 -1.94 27.37
CA ALA A 142 27.70 -1.22 26.19
C ALA A 142 26.78 -0.07 25.76
N VAL A 143 25.53 -0.03 26.23
CA VAL A 143 24.54 1.00 25.85
C VAL A 143 24.03 1.85 27.02
N SER A 144 24.33 1.47 28.27
CA SER A 144 23.78 2.10 29.49
C SER A 144 23.94 3.63 29.56
N HIS A 145 25.06 4.18 29.09
CA HIS A 145 25.32 5.63 29.06
C HIS A 145 24.30 6.48 28.28
N TRP A 146 23.57 5.89 27.33
CA TRP A 146 22.51 6.56 26.57
C TRP A 146 21.18 5.79 26.55
N TYR A 147 21.12 4.63 27.20
CA TYR A 147 19.92 3.81 27.32
C TYR A 147 19.71 3.40 28.78
N ARG A 148 19.17 4.35 29.56
CA ARG A 148 19.19 4.32 31.03
C ARG A 148 18.40 3.15 31.63
N ASP A 149 17.27 2.78 31.01
CA ASP A 149 16.38 1.70 31.44
C ASP A 149 16.17 0.67 30.32
N LEU A 150 17.19 -0.12 30.00
CA LEU A 150 17.06 -1.22 29.04
C LEU A 150 16.30 -2.40 29.67
N LYS A 151 15.00 -2.49 29.37
CA LYS A 151 14.09 -3.54 29.84
C LYS A 151 13.68 -4.47 28.70
N VAL A 152 13.34 -5.70 29.06
CA VAL A 152 12.80 -6.70 28.14
C VAL A 152 11.30 -6.45 28.00
N PRO A 153 10.77 -6.28 26.77
CA PRO A 153 9.31 -6.21 26.57
C PRO A 153 8.68 -7.59 26.85
N GLN A 154 7.42 -7.62 27.26
CA GLN A 154 6.69 -8.84 27.60
C GLN A 154 6.01 -9.44 26.38
N CYS A 155 6.07 -10.77 26.20
CA CYS A 155 5.30 -11.42 25.14
C CYS A 155 3.83 -11.62 25.56
N ALA A 156 2.92 -11.12 24.75
CA ALA A 156 1.51 -11.48 24.78
C ALA A 156 1.30 -12.73 23.91
N ALA A 157 0.45 -13.66 24.37
CA ALA A 157 0.12 -14.85 23.60
C ALA A 157 -0.63 -14.49 22.31
N PHE A 158 -0.07 -14.85 21.16
CA PHE A 158 -0.67 -14.55 19.85
C PHE A 158 -2.08 -15.12 19.71
N THR A 159 -2.34 -16.30 20.29
CA THR A 159 -3.68 -16.92 20.29
C THR A 159 -4.73 -16.05 20.97
N THR A 160 -4.37 -15.36 22.05
CA THR A 160 -5.24 -14.41 22.76
C THR A 160 -5.51 -13.17 21.91
N VAL A 161 -4.46 -12.57 21.35
CA VAL A 161 -4.59 -11.40 20.47
C VAL A 161 -5.42 -11.74 19.23
N LYS A 162 -5.17 -12.90 18.62
CA LYS A 162 -5.91 -13.42 17.46
C LYS A 162 -7.39 -13.61 17.74
N LYS A 163 -7.76 -14.16 18.91
CA LYS A 163 -9.16 -14.35 19.32
C LYS A 163 -9.87 -13.02 19.61
N ALA A 164 -9.16 -12.06 20.20
CA ALA A 164 -9.73 -10.73 20.51
C ALA A 164 -9.86 -9.84 19.27
N TYR A 165 -9.07 -10.09 18.23
CA TYR A 165 -9.06 -9.28 17.01
C TYR A 165 -10.26 -9.61 16.11
N VAL A 166 -11.24 -8.71 16.12
CA VAL A 166 -12.42 -8.74 15.25
C VAL A 166 -12.11 -7.97 13.97
N GLU A 167 -12.19 -8.67 12.84
CA GLU A 167 -12.15 -8.05 11.52
C GLU A 167 -13.49 -7.37 11.25
N ARG A 168 -13.43 -6.15 10.74
CA ARG A 168 -14.61 -5.37 10.41
C ARG A 168 -14.43 -4.90 8.99
N THR A 169 -15.15 -5.51 8.06
CA THR A 169 -15.17 -5.13 6.65
C THR A 169 -16.61 -5.00 6.19
N SER A 170 -17.02 -3.81 5.75
CA SER A 170 -18.38 -3.54 5.28
C SER A 170 -18.39 -2.48 4.17
N ILE A 171 -19.47 -2.44 3.40
CA ILE A 171 -19.80 -1.35 2.48
C ILE A 171 -20.68 -0.35 3.22
N VAL A 172 -20.33 0.93 3.12
CA VAL A 172 -20.98 2.01 3.88
C VAL A 172 -21.68 3.02 2.96
N ASP A 173 -22.73 3.65 3.51
CA ASP A 173 -23.44 4.74 2.86
C ASP A 173 -22.57 6.00 2.81
N GLU A 174 -22.26 6.47 1.60
CA GLU A 174 -21.42 7.64 1.37
C GLU A 174 -22.01 8.93 1.96
N LYS A 175 -23.35 9.03 2.09
CA LYS A 175 -24.03 10.18 2.70
C LYS A 175 -23.80 10.26 4.20
N LYS A 176 -23.67 9.11 4.86
CA LYS A 176 -23.46 9.01 6.32
C LYS A 176 -21.98 8.98 6.70
N ALA A 177 -21.15 8.37 5.85
CA ALA A 177 -19.75 8.13 6.15
C ALA A 177 -18.83 9.31 5.80
N LEU A 178 -19.16 10.14 4.81
CA LEU A 178 -18.27 11.22 4.36
C LEU A 178 -18.86 12.61 4.62
N ASP A 179 -18.00 13.58 4.90
CA ASP A 179 -18.41 14.99 4.92
C ASP A 179 -18.77 15.48 3.51
N LYS A 180 -19.51 16.60 3.42
CA LYS A 180 -20.08 17.11 2.16
C LYS A 180 -19.02 17.35 1.07
N GLU A 181 -17.83 17.85 1.42
CA GLU A 181 -16.78 18.17 0.45
C GLU A 181 -16.10 16.90 -0.05
N THR A 182 -15.68 16.03 0.87
CA THR A 182 -15.08 14.73 0.54
C THR A 182 -16.05 13.88 -0.30
N ARG A 183 -17.34 13.86 0.07
CA ARG A 183 -18.39 13.16 -0.67
C ARG A 183 -18.52 13.65 -2.11
N ARG A 184 -18.43 14.96 -2.36
CA ARG A 184 -18.46 15.51 -3.74
C ARG A 184 -17.29 14.99 -4.57
N ALA A 185 -16.08 15.11 -4.04
CA ALA A 185 -14.86 14.64 -4.72
C ALA A 185 -14.95 13.13 -5.00
N TRP A 186 -15.42 12.37 -4.01
CA TRP A 186 -15.63 10.93 -4.10
C TRP A 186 -16.67 10.54 -5.14
N ILE A 187 -17.84 11.17 -5.19
CA ILE A 187 -18.89 10.85 -6.18
C ILE A 187 -18.38 11.05 -7.61
N ALA A 188 -17.67 12.16 -7.86
CA ALA A 188 -17.07 12.41 -9.15
C ALA A 188 -16.00 11.35 -9.49
N LEU A 189 -15.17 10.98 -8.52
CA LEU A 189 -14.11 9.98 -8.69
C LEU A 189 -14.69 8.58 -8.92
N ARG A 190 -15.61 8.15 -8.07
CA ARG A 190 -16.35 6.88 -8.15
C ARG A 190 -16.88 6.65 -9.55
N TRP A 191 -17.55 7.64 -10.12
CA TRP A 191 -18.06 7.57 -11.48
C TRP A 191 -16.97 7.28 -12.52
N CYS A 192 -15.85 8.02 -12.47
CA CYS A 192 -14.70 7.78 -13.33
C CYS A 192 -14.09 6.39 -13.10
N LEU A 193 -13.96 5.96 -11.84
CA LEU A 193 -13.40 4.66 -11.47
C LEU A 193 -14.27 3.49 -11.95
N GLN A 194 -15.60 3.59 -11.92
CA GLN A 194 -16.49 2.52 -12.41
C GLN A 194 -16.25 2.20 -13.89
N HIS A 195 -16.05 3.25 -14.70
CA HIS A 195 -15.72 3.11 -16.11
C HIS A 195 -14.27 2.68 -16.34
N TYR A 196 -13.33 3.20 -15.53
CA TYR A 196 -11.92 2.81 -15.60
C TYR A 196 -11.70 1.34 -15.23
N ALA A 197 -12.36 0.84 -14.18
CA ALA A 197 -12.31 -0.55 -13.77
C ALA A 197 -12.78 -1.48 -14.91
N GLY A 198 -13.88 -1.15 -15.57
CA GLY A 198 -14.33 -1.86 -16.78
C GLY A 198 -13.29 -1.83 -17.92
N ALA A 199 -12.61 -0.71 -18.12
CA ALA A 199 -11.52 -0.60 -19.08
C ALA A 199 -10.32 -1.49 -18.73
N CYS A 200 -9.98 -1.62 -17.44
CA CYS A 200 -8.92 -2.52 -16.97
C CYS A 200 -9.24 -3.99 -17.25
N VAL A 201 -10.50 -4.40 -17.06
CA VAL A 201 -11.00 -5.77 -17.30
C VAL A 201 -11.01 -6.14 -18.79
N GLY A 202 -11.02 -5.15 -19.69
CA GLY A 202 -10.86 -5.36 -21.12
C GLY A 202 -12.00 -4.83 -21.99
N ALA A 203 -12.65 -3.72 -21.59
CA ALA A 203 -13.68 -3.07 -22.39
C ALA A 203 -13.29 -2.88 -23.86
N GLU A 204 -14.27 -2.98 -24.76
CA GLU A 204 -14.13 -2.79 -26.20
C GLU A 204 -13.36 -1.48 -26.52
N ARG A 205 -12.61 -1.47 -27.62
CA ARG A 205 -11.94 -0.27 -28.13
C ARG A 205 -12.59 0.19 -29.45
N TRP A 206 -12.62 1.50 -29.65
CA TRP A 206 -12.93 2.10 -30.94
C TRP A 206 -11.81 1.82 -31.96
N LYS A 207 -12.08 2.06 -33.25
CA LYS A 207 -11.12 1.81 -34.34
C LYS A 207 -9.84 2.66 -34.24
N ASP A 208 -9.92 3.80 -33.57
CA ASP A 208 -8.79 4.68 -33.28
C ASP A 208 -7.95 4.22 -32.08
N GLY A 209 -8.30 3.08 -31.47
CA GLY A 209 -7.61 2.50 -30.32
C GLY A 209 -8.09 3.03 -28.97
N THR A 210 -9.00 4.01 -28.91
CA THR A 210 -9.52 4.54 -27.65
C THR A 210 -10.50 3.58 -26.98
N VAL A 211 -10.54 3.53 -25.64
CA VAL A 211 -11.46 2.62 -24.93
C VAL A 211 -12.90 3.12 -25.03
N ARG A 212 -13.82 2.20 -25.34
CA ARG A 212 -15.25 2.45 -25.38
C ARG A 212 -15.82 2.39 -23.97
N HIS A 213 -15.86 3.54 -23.32
CA HIS A 213 -16.45 3.69 -22.00
C HIS A 213 -17.98 3.58 -22.08
N SER A 214 -18.62 2.64 -21.35
CA SER A 214 -20.06 2.62 -20.94
C SER A 214 -20.69 1.22 -20.88
N LYS A 215 -20.13 0.21 -21.55
CA LYS A 215 -20.80 -1.09 -21.73
C LYS A 215 -20.55 -2.06 -20.58
N ASP A 216 -19.33 -2.09 -20.08
CA ASP A 216 -18.88 -2.94 -18.98
C ASP A 216 -18.45 -2.04 -17.82
N ARG A 217 -19.24 -2.01 -16.74
CA ARG A 217 -18.92 -1.27 -15.51
C ARG A 217 -18.77 -2.25 -14.36
N LEU A 218 -17.77 -2.01 -13.52
CA LEU A 218 -17.67 -2.63 -12.21
C LEU A 218 -18.15 -1.62 -11.17
N ASP A 219 -19.01 -2.02 -10.24
CA ASP A 219 -19.47 -1.10 -9.21
C ASP A 219 -18.34 -0.78 -8.24
N VAL A 220 -17.97 0.50 -8.17
CA VAL A 220 -16.96 1.00 -7.24
C VAL A 220 -17.70 1.62 -6.07
N LEU A 221 -17.45 1.10 -4.87
CA LEU A 221 -18.20 1.40 -3.65
C LEU A 221 -17.29 1.96 -2.56
N LEU A 222 -17.89 2.67 -1.62
CA LEU A 222 -17.19 3.12 -0.41
C LEU A 222 -17.29 2.02 0.65
N GLY A 223 -16.14 1.54 1.11
CA GLY A 223 -16.04 0.53 2.16
C GLY A 223 -15.45 1.07 3.45
N GLU A 224 -15.64 0.35 4.54
CA GLU A 224 -14.92 0.52 5.79
C GLU A 224 -14.28 -0.81 6.16
N SER A 225 -12.94 -0.80 6.29
CA SER A 225 -12.19 -1.99 6.71
C SER A 225 -11.08 -1.63 7.68
N ASN A 226 -10.79 -2.53 8.63
CA ASN A 226 -9.62 -2.44 9.50
C ASN A 226 -8.44 -3.30 9.00
N THR A 227 -8.56 -4.00 7.88
CA THR A 227 -7.49 -4.86 7.35
C THR A 227 -7.08 -4.50 5.93
N SER A 228 -7.99 -3.96 5.14
CA SER A 228 -7.79 -3.76 3.70
C SER A 228 -8.01 -2.31 3.27
N GLU A 229 -7.15 -1.81 2.39
CA GLU A 229 -7.32 -0.49 1.78
C GLU A 229 -8.30 -0.51 0.61
N ALA A 230 -8.41 -1.65 -0.08
CA ALA A 230 -9.42 -1.95 -1.09
C ALA A 230 -9.69 -3.46 -1.11
N TRP A 231 -10.84 -3.87 -1.65
CA TRP A 231 -11.18 -5.28 -1.88
C TRP A 231 -12.23 -5.44 -2.97
N THR A 232 -12.32 -6.63 -3.57
CA THR A 232 -13.26 -6.97 -4.64
C THR A 232 -13.75 -8.40 -4.49
N ASP A 233 -14.95 -8.71 -4.99
CA ASP A 233 -15.39 -10.10 -5.19
C ASP A 233 -14.95 -10.66 -6.55
N GLY A 234 -14.23 -9.86 -7.34
CA GLY A 234 -13.74 -10.17 -8.67
C GLY A 234 -14.81 -10.18 -9.76
N LYS A 235 -16.06 -9.81 -9.45
CA LYS A 235 -17.19 -9.95 -10.37
C LYS A 235 -18.15 -8.77 -10.36
N THR A 236 -18.66 -8.41 -9.18
CA THR A 236 -19.78 -7.47 -9.05
C THR A 236 -19.34 -6.12 -8.51
N TYR A 237 -18.38 -6.08 -7.60
CA TYR A 237 -17.99 -4.82 -6.96
C TYR A 237 -16.51 -4.73 -6.60
N LEU A 238 -16.05 -3.50 -6.44
CA LEU A 238 -14.77 -3.12 -5.86
C LEU A 238 -15.02 -2.05 -4.80
N ALA A 239 -14.52 -2.24 -3.59
CA ALA A 239 -14.65 -1.29 -2.49
C ALA A 239 -13.32 -0.60 -2.21
N ILE A 240 -13.37 0.72 -1.99
CA ILE A 240 -12.23 1.52 -1.52
C ILE A 240 -12.50 1.94 -0.07
N ASN A 241 -11.52 1.74 0.80
CA ASN A 241 -11.63 2.06 2.20
C ASN A 241 -11.79 3.58 2.44
N ARG A 242 -12.77 3.95 3.27
CA ARG A 242 -13.09 5.30 3.71
C ARG A 242 -11.86 6.09 4.13
N SER A 243 -10.95 5.49 4.89
CA SER A 243 -9.73 6.16 5.38
C SER A 243 -8.77 6.60 4.27
N ILE A 244 -8.88 6.02 3.06
CA ILE A 244 -8.18 6.46 1.86
C ILE A 244 -8.95 7.61 1.20
N VAL A 245 -10.27 7.44 1.04
CA VAL A 245 -11.14 8.43 0.39
C VAL A 245 -11.15 9.77 1.13
N GLU A 246 -11.11 9.76 2.47
CA GLU A 246 -11.02 10.98 3.29
C GLU A 246 -9.76 11.82 3.01
N ARG A 247 -8.71 11.22 2.44
CA ARG A 247 -7.49 11.94 2.04
C ARG A 247 -7.69 12.81 0.80
N LEU A 248 -8.79 12.64 0.06
CA LEU A 248 -9.13 13.51 -1.09
C LEU A 248 -9.28 14.97 -0.69
N LYS A 249 -9.66 15.23 0.57
CA LYS A 249 -9.81 16.59 1.10
C LYS A 249 -8.48 17.32 1.24
N SER A 250 -7.43 16.62 1.66
CA SER A 250 -6.11 17.22 1.92
C SER A 250 -5.18 17.13 0.72
N ASP A 251 -5.19 16.01 0.00
CA ASP A 251 -4.31 15.76 -1.14
C ASP A 251 -5.07 15.08 -2.29
N PRO A 252 -5.94 15.82 -3.01
CA PRO A 252 -6.87 15.27 -3.97
C PRO A 252 -6.18 14.51 -5.10
N ILE A 253 -5.14 15.10 -5.71
CA ILE A 253 -4.49 14.52 -6.90
C ILE A 253 -3.70 13.27 -6.55
N LYS A 254 -2.88 13.33 -5.49
CA LYS A 254 -2.11 12.16 -5.04
C LYS A 254 -3.05 11.03 -4.60
N THR A 255 -4.12 11.37 -3.88
CA THR A 255 -5.09 10.38 -3.41
C THR A 255 -5.85 9.75 -4.57
N ALA A 256 -6.31 10.53 -5.55
CA ALA A 256 -6.98 9.98 -6.72
C ALA A 256 -6.04 9.05 -7.51
N ALA A 257 -4.80 9.48 -7.78
CA ALA A 257 -3.80 8.65 -8.44
C ALA A 257 -3.53 7.34 -7.69
N TYR A 258 -3.47 7.41 -6.36
CA TYR A 258 -3.35 6.23 -5.50
C TYR A 258 -4.55 5.29 -5.64
N ILE A 259 -5.78 5.82 -5.62
CA ILE A 259 -7.01 5.03 -5.77
C ILE A 259 -7.08 4.39 -7.16
N PHE A 260 -6.63 5.05 -8.23
CA PHE A 260 -6.51 4.42 -9.55
C PHE A 260 -5.56 3.20 -9.52
N GLY A 261 -4.43 3.31 -8.79
CA GLY A 261 -3.52 2.19 -8.57
C GLY A 261 -4.16 1.05 -7.76
N LEU A 262 -4.98 1.36 -6.75
CA LEU A 262 -5.78 0.37 -6.03
C LEU A 262 -6.78 -0.33 -6.97
N VAL A 263 -7.43 0.41 -7.88
CA VAL A 263 -8.34 -0.22 -8.85
C VAL A 263 -7.61 -1.19 -9.77
N GLU A 264 -6.42 -0.83 -10.26
CA GLU A 264 -5.58 -1.75 -11.04
C GLU A 264 -5.18 -2.99 -10.24
N HIS A 265 -4.87 -2.82 -8.95
CA HIS A 265 -4.52 -3.90 -8.03
C HIS A 265 -5.70 -4.86 -7.85
N GLU A 266 -6.89 -4.35 -7.53
CA GLU A 266 -8.08 -5.17 -7.32
C GLU A 266 -8.53 -5.87 -8.61
N VAL A 267 -8.43 -5.21 -9.78
CA VAL A 267 -8.75 -5.86 -11.06
C VAL A 267 -7.72 -6.94 -11.43
N ALA A 268 -6.47 -6.85 -10.96
CA ALA A 268 -5.46 -7.88 -11.18
C ALA A 268 -5.76 -9.18 -10.38
N HIS A 269 -6.57 -9.10 -9.33
CA HIS A 269 -7.16 -10.27 -8.68
C HIS A 269 -8.21 -10.89 -9.60
N GLN A 270 -7.99 -12.13 -10.04
CA GLN A 270 -8.97 -12.88 -10.84
C GLN A 270 -9.94 -13.63 -9.92
N GLY A 271 -10.66 -12.90 -9.07
CA GLY A 271 -11.56 -13.46 -8.06
C GLY A 271 -11.67 -12.58 -6.83
N ASP A 272 -12.17 -13.18 -5.75
CA ASP A 272 -12.31 -12.50 -4.46
C ASP A 272 -10.93 -12.19 -3.86
N SER A 273 -10.58 -10.90 -3.79
CA SER A 273 -9.27 -10.47 -3.31
C SER A 273 -9.07 -10.69 -1.81
N MET A 274 -10.14 -10.89 -1.04
CA MET A 274 -10.02 -11.24 0.38
C MET A 274 -9.62 -12.71 0.59
N ALA A 275 -9.78 -13.55 -0.42
CA ALA A 275 -9.43 -14.97 -0.37
C ALA A 275 -8.11 -15.29 -1.11
N CYS A 276 -7.53 -14.33 -1.83
CA CYS A 276 -6.40 -14.55 -2.73
C CYS A 276 -5.12 -13.83 -2.28
N GLY A 277 -3.98 -14.52 -2.40
CA GLY A 277 -2.66 -13.93 -2.19
C GLY A 277 -2.06 -13.32 -3.46
N HIS A 278 -0.87 -12.72 -3.33
CA HIS A 278 -0.11 -12.16 -4.45
C HIS A 278 0.95 -13.14 -4.94
N ASP A 279 0.58 -14.02 -5.87
CA ASP A 279 1.51 -14.92 -6.54
C ASP A 279 2.21 -14.24 -7.73
N GLU A 280 3.15 -14.94 -8.37
CA GLU A 280 3.87 -14.43 -9.55
C GLU A 280 2.90 -14.04 -10.69
N ALA A 281 1.86 -14.84 -10.89
CA ALA A 281 0.84 -14.57 -11.91
C ALA A 281 0.06 -13.28 -11.61
N PHE A 282 -0.28 -13.02 -10.34
CA PHE A 282 -0.84 -11.75 -9.90
C PHE A 282 0.10 -10.58 -10.22
N TYR A 283 1.38 -10.67 -9.85
CA TYR A 283 2.33 -9.58 -10.10
C TYR A 283 2.51 -9.29 -11.57
N GLN A 284 2.55 -10.33 -12.42
CA GLN A 284 2.61 -10.17 -13.87
C GLN A 284 1.36 -9.47 -14.41
N ARG A 285 0.16 -9.88 -13.99
CA ARG A 285 -1.10 -9.23 -14.39
C ARG A 285 -1.16 -7.78 -13.96
N PHE A 286 -0.81 -7.50 -12.70
CA PHE A 286 -0.80 -6.14 -12.17
C PHE A 286 0.17 -5.25 -12.95
N HIS A 287 1.39 -5.73 -13.19
CA HIS A 287 2.38 -5.03 -14.00
C HIS A 287 1.85 -4.71 -15.41
N ASP A 288 1.26 -5.70 -16.08
CA ASP A 288 0.79 -5.55 -17.46
C ASP A 288 -0.42 -4.60 -17.54
N ILE A 289 -1.33 -4.66 -16.57
CA ILE A 289 -2.44 -3.70 -16.43
C ILE A 289 -1.89 -2.30 -16.23
N SER A 290 -0.98 -2.09 -15.27
CA SER A 290 -0.44 -0.76 -14.95
C SER A 290 0.30 -0.11 -16.12
N LEU A 291 1.02 -0.88 -16.94
CA LEU A 291 1.66 -0.35 -18.14
C LEU A 291 0.64 -0.05 -19.25
N ARG A 292 -0.23 -1.01 -19.55
CA ARG A 292 -1.23 -0.89 -20.62
C ARG A 292 -2.22 0.25 -20.35
N MET A 293 -2.60 0.45 -19.10
CA MET A 293 -3.61 1.41 -18.68
C MET A 293 -3.03 2.76 -18.26
N ALA A 294 -1.70 2.94 -18.25
CA ALA A 294 -1.07 4.21 -17.88
C ALA A 294 -1.62 5.43 -18.66
N PRO A 295 -1.83 5.37 -19.99
CA PRO A 295 -2.42 6.49 -20.73
C PRO A 295 -3.88 6.74 -20.33
N GLU A 296 -4.67 5.68 -20.18
CA GLU A 296 -6.08 5.77 -19.81
C GLU A 296 -6.26 6.30 -18.38
N ARG A 297 -5.39 5.90 -17.46
CA ARG A 297 -5.35 6.44 -16.09
C ARG A 297 -5.19 7.94 -16.10
N GLN A 298 -4.29 8.48 -16.94
CA GLN A 298 -4.10 9.93 -17.06
C GLN A 298 -5.35 10.62 -17.62
N ARG A 299 -5.99 10.03 -18.64
CA ARG A 299 -7.24 10.54 -19.22
C ARG A 299 -8.38 10.55 -18.19
N PHE A 300 -8.58 9.45 -17.47
CA PHE A 300 -9.61 9.38 -16.43
C PHE A 300 -9.34 10.31 -15.25
N MET A 301 -8.07 10.51 -14.88
CA MET A 301 -7.69 11.49 -13.87
C MET A 301 -8.03 12.92 -14.34
N HIS A 302 -7.84 13.23 -15.62
CA HIS A 302 -8.27 14.50 -16.21
C HIS A 302 -9.79 14.67 -16.21
N LYS A 303 -10.54 13.63 -16.65
CA LYS A 303 -12.02 13.62 -16.62
C LYS A 303 -12.57 13.81 -15.22
N TRP A 304 -11.98 13.13 -14.22
CA TRP A 304 -12.33 13.31 -12.82
C TRP A 304 -12.10 14.75 -12.37
N LEU A 305 -10.93 15.31 -12.70
CA LEU A 305 -10.58 16.67 -12.31
C LEU A 305 -11.59 17.69 -12.85
N MET A 306 -11.89 17.60 -14.15
CA MET A 306 -12.93 18.41 -14.81
C MET A 306 -14.28 18.28 -14.10
N LYS A 307 -14.74 17.04 -13.89
CA LYS A 307 -16.04 16.77 -13.25
C LYS A 307 -16.12 17.32 -11.83
N TYR A 308 -15.06 17.13 -11.04
CA TYR A 308 -14.97 17.61 -9.68
C TYR A 308 -15.00 19.15 -9.61
N THR A 309 -14.18 19.82 -10.42
CA THR A 309 -14.13 21.29 -10.42
C THR A 309 -15.41 21.92 -10.95
N THR A 310 -16.01 21.36 -12.01
CA THR A 310 -17.29 21.86 -12.54
C THR A 310 -18.41 21.72 -11.50
N SER A 311 -18.40 20.62 -10.73
CA SER A 311 -19.33 20.47 -9.61
C SER A 311 -19.14 21.55 -8.54
N MET A 312 -17.92 22.01 -8.26
CA MET A 312 -17.68 23.11 -7.31
C MET A 312 -18.17 24.46 -7.85
N GLU A 313 -17.91 24.75 -9.12
CA GLU A 313 -18.32 26.00 -9.79
C GLU A 313 -19.84 26.14 -9.81
N MET A 314 -20.58 25.05 -10.05
CA MET A 314 -22.05 25.04 -10.03
C MET A 314 -22.67 25.38 -8.67
N GLU A 315 -21.94 25.23 -7.55
CA GLU A 315 -22.40 25.67 -6.22
C GLU A 315 -22.03 27.12 -5.88
N GLY A 316 -21.53 27.89 -6.85
CA GLY A 316 -21.12 29.28 -6.63
C GLY A 316 -19.84 29.41 -5.81
N LYS A 317 -19.12 28.31 -5.56
CA LYS A 317 -17.79 28.35 -4.96
C LYS A 317 -16.79 28.69 -6.05
N LYS A 318 -15.96 29.72 -5.85
CA LYS A 318 -14.77 29.93 -6.69
C LYS A 318 -13.91 28.68 -6.56
N ALA A 319 -13.66 27.99 -7.68
CA ALA A 319 -12.77 26.84 -7.68
C ALA A 319 -11.35 27.33 -7.33
N THR A 320 -10.90 26.97 -6.12
CA THR A 320 -9.58 27.30 -5.57
C THR A 320 -8.94 26.01 -5.06
N GLY A 321 -7.61 26.00 -4.86
CA GLY A 321 -6.87 24.84 -4.37
C GLY A 321 -6.11 24.05 -5.43
N SER A 322 -5.39 23.01 -5.00
CA SER A 322 -4.45 22.25 -5.83
C SER A 322 -5.09 21.59 -7.05
N ALA A 323 -6.30 21.03 -6.90
CA ALA A 323 -7.05 20.44 -8.00
C ALA A 323 -7.36 21.46 -9.11
N TRP A 324 -7.78 22.67 -8.75
CA TRP A 324 -8.02 23.73 -9.75
C TRP A 324 -6.72 24.24 -10.37
N GLY A 325 -5.65 24.34 -9.58
CA GLY A 325 -4.31 24.69 -10.07
C GLY A 325 -3.83 23.72 -11.16
N GLU A 326 -3.96 22.41 -10.93
CA GLU A 326 -3.61 21.39 -11.92
C GLU A 326 -4.48 21.49 -13.18
N LEU A 327 -5.79 21.69 -13.03
CA LEU A 327 -6.67 21.85 -14.19
C LEU A 327 -6.29 23.08 -15.01
N HIS A 328 -5.98 24.18 -14.32
CA HIS A 328 -5.55 25.41 -14.96
C HIS A 328 -4.22 25.24 -15.70
N LEU A 329 -3.26 24.49 -15.13
CA LEU A 329 -2.00 24.15 -15.79
C LEU A 329 -2.25 23.32 -17.06
N VAL A 330 -3.12 22.31 -16.97
CA VAL A 330 -3.52 21.49 -18.13
C VAL A 330 -4.13 22.35 -19.24
N ARG A 331 -5.12 23.20 -18.93
CA ARG A 331 -5.74 24.11 -19.91
C ARG A 331 -4.73 25.10 -20.51
N ARG A 332 -3.74 25.55 -19.72
CA ARG A 332 -2.69 26.47 -20.19
C ARG A 332 -1.76 25.83 -21.21
N VAL A 333 -1.41 24.55 -21.03
CA VAL A 333 -0.58 23.81 -22.01
C VAL A 333 -1.29 23.70 -23.35
N GLY A 334 -2.60 23.42 -23.35
CA GLY A 334 -3.41 23.33 -24.57
C GLY A 334 -3.51 24.63 -25.34
N THR A 335 -3.87 25.71 -24.64
CA THR A 335 -3.95 27.06 -25.26
C THR A 335 -2.61 27.53 -25.85
N GLY A 336 -1.48 27.15 -25.26
CA GLY A 336 -0.15 27.45 -25.79
C GLY A 336 0.17 26.73 -27.12
N ARG A 337 -0.32 25.50 -27.29
CA ARG A 337 -0.16 24.71 -28.52
C ARG A 337 -1.05 25.21 -29.65
N MET A 338 -2.32 25.51 -29.35
CA MET A 338 -3.25 26.09 -30.32
C MET A 338 -2.74 27.42 -30.87
N LYS A 339 -2.16 28.27 -30.02
CA LYS A 339 -1.51 29.53 -30.45
C LYS A 339 -0.34 29.32 -31.42
N ARG A 340 0.22 28.11 -31.50
CA ARG A 340 1.31 27.73 -32.41
C ARG A 340 0.81 26.87 -33.59
N GLY A 341 -0.51 26.80 -33.82
CA GLY A 341 -1.11 26.01 -34.89
C GLY A 341 -1.01 24.49 -34.66
N LEU A 342 -0.68 24.05 -33.45
CA LEU A 342 -0.64 22.64 -33.08
C LEU A 342 -1.96 22.22 -32.46
N SER A 343 -2.32 20.94 -32.63
CA SER A 343 -3.45 20.34 -31.90
C SER A 343 -3.22 20.46 -30.40
N ASP A 344 -4.31 20.47 -29.64
CA ASP A 344 -4.26 20.45 -28.19
C ASP A 344 -3.44 19.23 -27.70
N ALA A 345 -2.76 19.38 -26.57
CA ALA A 345 -2.07 18.26 -25.93
C ALA A 345 -3.05 17.28 -25.28
N ILE A 346 -4.21 17.77 -24.85
CA ILE A 346 -5.25 17.01 -24.15
C ILE A 346 -6.58 17.41 -24.78
N ASP A 347 -7.38 16.42 -25.16
CA ASP A 347 -8.70 16.64 -25.76
C ASP A 347 -9.65 17.34 -24.77
N ASP A 348 -10.51 18.22 -25.28
CA ASP A 348 -11.56 18.84 -24.46
C ASP A 348 -12.68 17.83 -24.17
N ASP A 349 -12.56 17.15 -23.04
CA ASP A 349 -13.52 16.16 -22.55
C ASP A 349 -14.75 16.78 -21.87
N SER A 350 -14.97 18.10 -21.94
CA SER A 350 -16.11 18.74 -21.26
C SER A 350 -17.48 18.21 -21.71
N ALA A 351 -17.59 17.79 -22.97
CA ALA A 351 -18.77 17.15 -23.54
C ALA A 351 -18.81 15.62 -23.36
N ASP A 352 -17.73 15.00 -22.88
CA ASP A 352 -17.65 13.55 -22.68
C ASP A 352 -18.75 13.10 -21.69
N PRO A 353 -19.52 12.03 -21.98
CA PRO A 353 -20.57 11.54 -21.09
C PRO A 353 -20.11 11.25 -19.66
N ILE A 354 -18.86 10.83 -19.45
CA ILE A 354 -18.30 10.62 -18.11
C ILE A 354 -18.27 11.95 -17.33
N VAL A 355 -17.92 13.05 -18.00
CA VAL A 355 -17.82 14.37 -17.38
C VAL A 355 -19.20 15.01 -17.22
N SER A 356 -20.02 15.00 -18.27
CA SER A 356 -21.28 15.74 -18.34
C SER A 356 -22.46 15.05 -17.64
N THR A 357 -22.52 13.71 -17.59
CA THR A 357 -23.67 12.99 -17.05
C THR A 357 -23.73 13.07 -15.52
N PRO A 358 -24.91 13.29 -14.90
CA PRO A 358 -25.08 13.16 -13.46
C PRO A 358 -24.69 11.77 -12.96
N VAL A 359 -24.05 11.71 -11.79
CA VAL A 359 -23.64 10.43 -11.19
C VAL A 359 -24.86 9.77 -10.52
N PRO A 360 -25.17 8.50 -10.80
CA PRO A 360 -26.25 7.78 -10.13
C PRO A 360 -26.04 7.69 -8.61
N GLU A 361 -27.15 7.71 -7.85
CA GLU A 361 -27.11 7.44 -6.41
C GLU A 361 -26.64 6.00 -6.11
N GLN A 362 -26.21 5.75 -4.86
CA GLN A 362 -25.83 4.41 -4.43
C GLN A 362 -27.04 3.47 -4.45
N ASP A 363 -26.86 2.26 -4.98
CA ASP A 363 -27.84 1.19 -4.86
C ASP A 363 -27.79 0.58 -3.46
N MET A 364 -28.71 1.02 -2.60
CA MET A 364 -28.79 0.54 -1.22
C MET A 364 -29.11 -0.97 -1.13
N ALA A 365 -29.82 -1.54 -2.10
CA ALA A 365 -30.13 -2.96 -2.12
C ALA A 365 -28.89 -3.80 -2.45
N LEU A 366 -28.05 -3.31 -3.37
CA LEU A 366 -26.74 -3.91 -3.64
C LEU A 366 -25.84 -3.87 -2.39
N LEU A 367 -25.77 -2.72 -1.71
CA LEU A 367 -25.02 -2.55 -0.46
C LEU A 367 -25.45 -3.57 0.61
N SER A 368 -26.76 -3.70 0.85
CA SER A 368 -27.30 -4.66 1.81
C SER A 368 -26.95 -6.11 1.43
N ARG A 369 -27.02 -6.46 0.15
CA ARG A 369 -26.68 -7.81 -0.35
C ARG A 369 -25.20 -8.13 -0.14
N ILE A 370 -24.31 -7.19 -0.45
CA ILE A 370 -22.86 -7.37 -0.26
C ILE A 370 -22.56 -7.54 1.23
N ASN A 371 -23.11 -6.67 2.08
CA ASN A 371 -22.88 -6.73 3.53
C ASN A 371 -23.40 -8.04 4.15
N ALA A 372 -24.56 -8.55 3.71
CA ALA A 372 -25.02 -9.86 4.14
C ALA A 372 -24.01 -10.96 3.80
N GLY A 373 -23.47 -10.96 2.57
CA GLY A 373 -22.42 -11.90 2.18
C GLY A 373 -21.10 -11.75 2.96
N LEU A 374 -20.75 -10.54 3.40
CA LEU A 374 -19.57 -10.30 4.26
C LEU A 374 -19.78 -10.85 5.68
N ILE A 375 -21.01 -10.77 6.21
CA ILE A 375 -21.37 -11.36 7.50
C ILE A 375 -21.31 -12.90 7.41
N ASP A 376 -21.88 -13.48 6.34
CA ASP A 376 -21.84 -14.93 6.12
C ASP A 376 -20.41 -15.48 6.01
N LYS A 377 -19.49 -14.68 5.45
CA LYS A 377 -18.04 -15.00 5.39
C LYS A 377 -17.30 -14.80 6.71
N GLY A 378 -17.94 -14.22 7.73
CA GLY A 378 -17.34 -13.96 9.04
C GLY A 378 -16.33 -12.81 9.07
N VAL A 379 -16.26 -11.98 8.02
CA VAL A 379 -15.36 -10.81 7.92
C VAL A 379 -16.00 -9.51 8.41
N CYS A 380 -17.27 -9.59 8.81
CA CYS A 380 -18.01 -8.53 9.47
C CYS A 380 -18.83 -9.14 10.62
N PRO A 381 -18.84 -8.56 11.83
CA PRO A 381 -19.81 -8.95 12.83
C PRO A 381 -21.24 -8.65 12.34
N PRO A 382 -22.24 -9.44 12.75
CA PRO A 382 -23.64 -9.10 12.47
C PRO A 382 -23.96 -7.73 13.08
N PRO A 383 -24.89 -6.96 12.48
CA PRO A 383 -25.36 -5.73 13.08
C PRO A 383 -25.89 -6.00 14.49
N PRO A 384 -25.77 -5.03 15.41
CA PRO A 384 -26.33 -5.18 16.75
C PRO A 384 -27.83 -5.47 16.69
N ASP A 385 -28.31 -6.36 17.56
CA ASP A 385 -29.69 -6.83 17.62
C ASP A 385 -30.62 -5.96 18.49
N TRP A 386 -30.16 -4.76 18.86
CA TRP A 386 -30.83 -3.86 19.81
C TRP A 386 -31.24 -2.52 19.23
#